data_AF-A0A7K2NK18-F1
#
_entry.id   AF-A0A7K2NK18-F1
#
_cell.length_a   1.000
_cell.length_b   1.000
_cell.length_c   1.000
_cell.angle_alpha   90.00
_cell.angle_beta   90.00
_cell.angle_gamma   90.00
#
_symmetry.space_group_name_H-M   'P 1'
#
loop_
_entity.id
_entity.type
_entity.pdbx_description
1 polymer ?
#
loop_
_entity_poly.entity_id
_entity_poly.type
_entity_poly.pdbx_seq_one_letter_code
_entity_poly.pdbx_strand_id
1 'polypeptide(L)'
;MPVGDGVERVVLCAGPYFALERRRVGSMAPMTVPLETAVILSNAGAPVTVTAGRHGEHLGRARTLLLPAALERLGIGGPADVLLGYLPDLEADIRRPLLAAGRGPVAVAALGEGLDGS
;
A
#
# COMPACT_ATOMS: atom_id res chain seq x y z
N MET A 1 -5.13 -1.10 -10.09
CA MET A 1 -5.49 0.10 -10.87
C MET A 1 -4.50 1.20 -10.56
N PRO A 2 -4.18 2.10 -11.51
CA PRO A 2 -3.50 3.34 -11.17
C PRO A 2 -4.38 4.12 -10.18
N VAL A 3 -3.93 4.26 -8.94
CA VAL A 3 -4.32 5.40 -8.12
C VAL A 3 -3.58 6.59 -8.74
N GLY A 4 -4.19 7.78 -8.78
CA GLY A 4 -3.61 8.95 -9.46
C GLY A 4 -2.08 9.11 -9.29
N ASP A 5 -1.43 9.68 -10.31
CA ASP A 5 0.02 9.88 -10.47
C ASP A 5 0.82 8.70 -11.07
N GLY A 6 0.14 7.72 -11.67
CA GLY A 6 0.81 6.58 -12.33
C GLY A 6 1.28 5.48 -11.37
N VAL A 7 0.71 5.47 -10.15
CA VAL A 7 0.95 4.44 -9.13
C VAL A 7 -0.04 3.30 -9.31
N GLU A 8 0.38 2.15 -9.80
CA GLU A 8 -0.45 0.95 -9.81
C GLU A 8 -0.58 0.39 -8.39
N ARG A 9 -1.82 0.29 -7.87
CA ARG A 9 -2.18 -0.39 -6.62
C ARG A 9 -2.92 -1.69 -6.92
N VAL A 10 -2.47 -2.79 -6.34
CA VAL A 10 -3.12 -4.11 -6.38
C VAL A 10 -3.33 -4.58 -4.95
N VAL A 11 -4.58 -4.72 -4.52
CA VAL A 11 -4.94 -5.37 -3.26
C VAL A 11 -4.81 -6.88 -3.46
N LEU A 12 -3.95 -7.53 -2.67
CA LEU A 12 -3.67 -8.97 -2.76
C LEU A 12 -4.61 -9.76 -1.85
N CYS A 13 -4.82 -9.28 -0.63
CA CYS A 13 -5.83 -9.77 0.31
C CYS A 13 -6.16 -8.66 1.32
N ALA A 14 -7.33 -8.76 1.94
CA ALA A 14 -7.73 -7.84 3.00
C ALA A 14 -8.73 -8.50 3.94
N GLY A 15 -8.59 -8.21 5.23
CA GLY A 15 -9.50 -8.63 6.28
C GLY A 15 -9.36 -7.70 7.51
N PRO A 16 -10.08 -7.97 8.60
CA PRO A 16 -10.14 -7.11 9.78
C PRO A 16 -8.80 -6.99 10.51
N TYR A 17 -7.86 -7.91 10.24
CA TYR A 17 -6.56 -7.94 10.91
C TYR A 17 -5.45 -7.29 10.09
N PHE A 18 -5.50 -7.43 8.76
CA PHE A 18 -4.55 -6.79 7.87
C PHE A 18 -5.07 -6.71 6.43
N ALA A 19 -4.53 -5.76 5.68
CA ALA A 19 -4.54 -5.75 4.22
C ALA A 19 -3.10 -5.88 3.72
N LEU A 20 -2.95 -6.55 2.58
CA LEU A 20 -1.69 -6.63 1.86
C LEU A 20 -1.88 -6.10 0.45
N GLU A 21 -1.03 -5.16 0.08
CA GLU A 21 -1.07 -4.52 -1.24
C GLU A 21 0.29 -4.56 -1.90
N ARG A 22 0.27 -4.65 -3.23
CA ARG A 22 1.43 -4.34 -4.06
C ARG A 22 1.24 -2.97 -4.70
N ARG A 23 2.23 -2.11 -4.55
CA ARG A 23 2.27 -0.81 -5.23
C ARG A 23 3.46 -0.74 -6.17
N ARG A 24 3.20 -0.26 -7.37
CA ARG A 24 4.22 -0.07 -8.40
C ARG A 24 4.17 1.33 -8.98
N VAL A 25 5.33 1.92 -9.15
CA VAL A 25 5.53 3.20 -9.84
C VAL A 25 6.61 3.00 -10.88
N GLY A 26 6.28 3.32 -12.14
CA GLY A 26 7.24 3.31 -13.24
C GLY A 26 7.96 4.66 -13.44
N SER A 27 7.46 5.73 -12.83
CA SER A 27 8.04 7.07 -12.95
C SER A 27 9.15 7.30 -11.90
N MET A 28 9.97 8.33 -12.12
CA MET A 28 10.93 8.81 -11.11
C MET A 28 10.26 9.68 -10.03
N ALA A 29 8.98 10.04 -10.21
CA ALA A 29 8.27 10.86 -9.24
C ALA A 29 8.08 10.06 -7.94
N PRO A 30 8.35 10.65 -6.77
CA PRO A 30 8.20 9.95 -5.51
C PRO A 30 6.72 9.66 -5.24
N MET A 31 6.40 8.43 -4.85
CA MET A 31 5.08 8.11 -4.32
C MET A 31 5.03 8.40 -2.83
N THR A 32 3.86 8.82 -2.36
CA THR A 32 3.64 9.13 -0.95
C THR A 32 2.60 8.19 -0.36
N VAL A 33 2.86 7.69 0.84
CA VAL A 33 1.98 6.77 1.56
C VAL A 33 1.65 7.39 2.93
N PRO A 34 0.37 7.69 3.23
CA PRO A 34 -0.03 8.07 4.58
C PRO A 34 0.09 6.87 5.53
N LEU A 35 0.48 7.13 6.78
CA LEU A 35 0.67 6.12 7.81
C LEU A 35 -0.36 6.33 8.93
N GLU A 36 -1.59 5.87 8.70
CA GLU A 36 -2.67 5.96 9.70
C GLU A 36 -2.55 4.87 10.78
N THR A 37 -2.02 3.71 10.39
CA THR A 37 -1.65 2.60 11.26
C THR A 37 -0.18 2.22 11.04
N ALA A 38 0.32 1.25 11.80
CA ALA A 38 1.66 0.71 11.53
C ALA A 38 1.68 0.01 10.16
N VAL A 39 2.72 0.29 9.37
CA VAL A 39 2.90 -0.28 8.04
C VAL A 39 4.17 -1.13 8.00
N ILE A 40 4.06 -2.33 7.44
CA ILE A 40 5.18 -3.18 7.07
C ILE A 40 5.44 -2.96 5.58
N LEU A 41 6.57 -2.36 5.24
CA LEU A 41 6.99 -2.11 3.86
C LEU A 41 8.08 -3.10 3.46
N SER A 42 7.83 -3.92 2.43
CA SER A 42 8.85 -4.82 1.87
C SER A 42 9.17 -4.43 0.44
N ASN A 43 10.45 -4.31 0.09
CA ASN A 43 10.86 -4.04 -1.28
C ASN A 43 10.88 -5.34 -2.11
N ALA A 44 10.02 -5.42 -3.14
CA ALA A 44 9.94 -6.55 -4.06
C ALA A 44 10.76 -6.34 -5.35
N GLY A 45 11.17 -5.11 -5.64
CA GLY A 45 11.83 -4.71 -6.88
C GLY A 45 13.29 -4.28 -6.71
N ALA A 46 13.70 -3.33 -7.55
CA ALA A 46 15.00 -2.68 -7.46
C ALA A 46 15.12 -1.88 -6.15
N PRO A 47 16.33 -1.63 -5.64
CA PRO A 47 16.52 -0.82 -4.44
C PRO A 47 15.90 0.58 -4.59
N VAL A 48 15.21 1.02 -3.53
CA VAL A 48 14.52 2.33 -3.50
C VAL A 48 15.02 3.16 -2.33
N THR A 49 14.92 4.47 -2.44
CA THR A 49 15.12 5.38 -1.30
C THR A 49 13.77 5.65 -0.66
N VAL A 50 13.67 5.45 0.65
CA VAL A 50 12.50 5.79 1.44
C VAL A 50 12.81 6.99 2.33
N THR A 51 11.83 7.86 2.56
CA THR A 51 11.98 9.05 3.38
C THR A 51 10.82 9.18 4.37
N ALA A 52 11.15 9.51 5.63
CA ALA A 52 10.19 9.81 6.68
C ALA A 52 10.70 11.01 7.49
N GLY A 53 9.99 12.14 7.42
CA GLY A 53 10.45 13.42 7.97
C GLY A 53 11.82 13.82 7.40
N ARG A 54 12.83 13.94 8.26
CA ARG A 54 14.22 14.26 7.86
C ARG A 54 15.10 13.04 7.62
N HIS A 55 14.59 11.84 7.89
CA HIS A 55 15.34 10.61 7.71
C HIS A 55 15.12 10.05 6.31
N GLY A 56 16.21 9.62 5.67
CA GLY A 56 16.19 8.89 4.42
C GLY A 56 16.99 7.61 4.54
N GLU A 57 16.45 6.51 4.06
CA GLU A 57 17.07 5.19 4.12
C GLU A 57 17.04 4.52 2.74
N HIS A 58 18.08 3.76 2.43
CA HIS A 58 18.10 2.93 1.24
C HIS A 58 17.53 1.54 1.54
N LEU A 59 16.39 1.23 0.95
CA LEU A 59 15.74 -0.06 1.11
C LEU A 59 16.11 -0.98 -0.07
N GLY A 60 17.09 -1.85 0.16
CA GLY A 60 17.50 -2.87 -0.82
C GLY A 60 16.39 -3.88 -1.15
N ARG A 61 16.57 -4.64 -2.23
CA ARG A 61 15.63 -5.72 -2.61
C ARG A 61 15.48 -6.73 -1.47
N ALA A 62 14.25 -7.21 -1.25
CA ALA A 62 13.88 -8.17 -0.21
C ALA A 62 14.16 -7.71 1.23
N ARG A 63 14.44 -6.42 1.44
CA ARG A 63 14.49 -5.82 2.77
C ARG A 63 13.11 -5.28 3.15
N THR A 64 12.89 -5.22 4.46
CA THR A 64 11.62 -4.85 5.05
C THR A 64 11.84 -3.81 6.15
N LEU A 65 10.93 -2.85 6.24
CA LEU A 65 10.85 -1.87 7.31
C LEU A 65 9.52 -2.00 8.05
N LEU A 66 9.57 -1.73 9.35
CA LEU A 66 8.38 -1.49 10.18
C LEU A 66 8.28 0.02 10.41
N LEU A 67 7.15 0.60 10.02
CA LEU A 67 6.91 2.04 10.01
C LEU A 67 5.75 2.35 10.97
N PRO A 68 6.02 2.94 12.15
CA PRO A 68 4.96 3.36 13.06
C PRO A 68 4.11 4.50 12.48
N ALA A 69 2.83 4.56 12.87
CA ALA A 69 1.91 5.64 12.48
C ALA A 69 2.38 7.04 12.91
N ALA A 70 3.21 7.13 13.97
CA ALA A 70 3.81 8.37 14.44
C ALA A 70 4.75 9.05 13.41
N LEU A 71 5.14 8.34 12.35
CA LEU A 71 5.87 8.93 11.23
C LEU A 71 4.96 9.71 10.28
N GLU A 72 3.64 9.54 10.38
CA GLU A 72 2.54 10.18 9.64
C GLU A 72 2.51 9.91 8.13
N ARG A 73 3.68 9.91 7.48
CA ARG A 73 3.82 9.82 6.03
C ARG A 73 5.18 9.25 5.65
N LEU A 74 5.18 8.43 4.62
CA LEU A 74 6.36 7.88 3.97
C LEU A 74 6.45 8.38 2.52
N GLY A 75 7.60 8.87 2.12
CA GLY A 75 7.99 9.04 0.71
C GLY A 75 8.75 7.82 0.21
N ILE A 76 8.48 7.38 -1.01
CA ILE A 76 9.23 6.32 -1.69
C ILE A 76 9.65 6.86 -3.05
N GLY A 77 10.96 6.96 -3.27
CA GLY A 77 11.52 7.36 -4.56
C GLY A 77 11.20 6.33 -5.64
N GLY A 78 10.77 6.81 -6.81
CA GLY A 78 10.50 5.95 -7.96
C GLY A 78 11.75 5.68 -8.82
N PRO A 79 11.72 4.68 -9.71
CA PRO A 79 10.67 3.66 -9.84
C PRO A 79 10.67 2.69 -8.63
N ALA A 80 9.50 2.18 -8.27
CA ALA A 80 9.32 1.36 -7.08
C ALA A 80 8.40 0.16 -7.34
N ASP A 81 8.68 -0.96 -6.69
CA ASP A 81 7.80 -2.14 -6.62
C ASP A 81 7.88 -2.71 -5.21
N VAL A 82 6.85 -2.41 -4.41
CA VAL A 82 6.84 -2.62 -2.97
C VAL A 82 5.55 -3.30 -2.52
N LEU A 83 5.65 -4.05 -1.41
CA LEU A 83 4.53 -4.62 -0.70
C LEU A 83 4.27 -3.81 0.57
N LEU A 84 3.01 -3.51 0.85
CA LEU A 84 2.56 -2.82 2.04
C LEU A 84 1.57 -3.70 2.79
N GLY A 85 1.92 -4.05 4.03
CA GLY A 85 1.01 -4.68 5.00
C GLY A 85 0.60 -3.67 6.07
N TYR A 86 -0.68 -3.56 6.37
CA TYR A 86 -1.20 -2.60 7.36
C TYR A 86 -2.54 -3.07 7.94
N LEU A 87 -2.97 -2.48 9.05
CA LEU A 87 -4.33 -2.67 9.58
C LEU A 87 -5.28 -1.72 8.84
N PRO A 88 -6.26 -2.23 8.07
CA PRO A 88 -7.13 -1.39 7.24
C PRO A 88 -8.38 -0.94 7.98
N ASP A 89 -8.93 0.21 7.59
CA ASP A 89 -10.38 0.42 7.61
C ASP A 89 -10.95 -0.29 6.36
N LEU A 90 -11.63 -1.41 6.54
CA LEU A 90 -12.13 -2.21 5.41
C LEU A 90 -13.08 -1.45 4.50
N GLU A 91 -13.85 -0.50 5.02
CA GLU A 91 -14.81 0.26 4.24
C GLU A 91 -14.10 1.39 3.48
N ALA A 92 -13.29 2.19 4.18
CA ALA A 92 -12.63 3.36 3.62
C ALA A 92 -11.43 2.99 2.73
N ASP A 93 -10.62 2.00 3.12
CA ASP A 93 -9.38 1.67 2.43
C ASP A 93 -9.58 0.67 1.29
N ILE A 94 -10.53 -0.26 1.44
CA ILE A 94 -10.66 -1.43 0.55
C ILE A 94 -11.99 -1.39 -0.22
N ARG A 95 -13.13 -1.48 0.46
CA ARG A 95 -14.43 -1.68 -0.19
C ARG A 95 -14.81 -0.50 -1.08
N ARG A 96 -14.91 0.71 -0.52
CA ARG A 96 -15.33 1.90 -1.30
C ARG A 96 -14.39 2.19 -2.46
N PRO A 97 -13.04 2.18 -2.29
CA PRO A 97 -12.14 2.45 -3.41
C PRO A 97 -12.22 1.40 -4.53
N LEU A 98 -12.37 0.11 -4.20
CA LEU A 98 -12.47 -0.94 -5.21
C LEU A 98 -13.81 -0.91 -5.96
N LEU A 99 -14.92 -0.68 -5.25
CA LEU A 99 -16.24 -0.50 -5.89
C LEU A 99 -16.26 0.75 -6.79
N ALA A 100 -15.69 1.87 -6.34
CA ALA A 100 -15.56 3.08 -7.14
C ALA A 100 -14.68 2.87 -8.39
N ALA A 101 -13.71 1.96 -8.31
CA ALA A 101 -12.90 1.50 -9.44
C ALA A 101 -13.61 0.47 -10.35
N GLY A 102 -14.92 0.22 -10.14
CA GLY A 102 -15.73 -0.67 -10.96
C GLY A 102 -15.50 -2.16 -10.68
N ARG A 103 -14.89 -2.54 -9.55
CA ARG A 103 -14.78 -3.95 -9.16
C ARG A 103 -16.13 -4.42 -8.64
N GLY A 104 -16.60 -5.57 -9.14
CA GLY A 104 -17.85 -6.15 -8.69
C GLY A 104 -17.79 -6.61 -7.22
N PRO A 105 -18.91 -6.58 -6.48
CA PRO A 105 -18.95 -6.98 -5.07
C PRO A 105 -18.37 -8.37 -4.79
N VAL A 106 -18.61 -9.33 -5.69
CA VAL A 106 -18.06 -10.70 -5.58
C VAL A 106 -16.53 -10.71 -5.63
N ALA A 107 -15.92 -9.89 -6.50
CA ALA A 107 -14.47 -9.80 -6.59
C ALA A 107 -13.86 -9.13 -5.35
N VAL A 108 -14.58 -8.18 -4.74
CA VAL A 108 -14.17 -7.54 -3.48
C VAL A 108 -14.28 -8.52 -2.31
N ALA A 109 -15.39 -9.25 -2.21
CA ALA A 109 -15.59 -10.27 -1.17
C ALA A 109 -14.56 -11.42 -1.26
N ALA A 110 -14.08 -11.74 -2.46
CA ALA A 110 -13.04 -12.75 -2.67
C ALA A 110 -11.66 -12.38 -2.08
N LEU A 111 -11.43 -11.13 -1.66
CA LEU A 111 -10.17 -10.70 -1.06
C LEU A 111 -9.97 -11.18 0.38
N GLY A 112 -11.06 -11.50 1.08
CA GLY A 112 -11.01 -11.98 2.45
C GLY A 112 -12.28 -11.67 3.25
N GLU A 113 -12.25 -12.02 4.53
CA GLU A 113 -13.38 -11.89 5.45
C GLU A 113 -13.75 -10.41 5.74
N GLY A 114 -15.02 -10.16 6.08
CA GLY A 114 -15.51 -8.82 6.40
C GLY A 114 -15.77 -7.93 5.17
N LEU A 115 -15.61 -8.46 3.96
CA LEU A 115 -15.83 -7.76 2.69
C LEU A 115 -17.12 -8.17 1.95
N ASP A 116 -17.94 -9.02 2.55
CA ASP A 116 -19.18 -9.60 2.01
C ASP A 116 -20.42 -8.69 2.12
N GLY A 117 -20.33 -7.56 2.83
CA GLY A 117 -21.34 -6.50 2.79
C GLY A 117 -22.44 -6.64 3.84
N SER A 118 -22.06 -7.02 5.06
CA SER A 118 -22.92 -7.06 6.24
C SER A 118 -23.21 -5.69 6.81
#